data_AF-H0EWE2-F1
#
_entry.id   AF-H0EWE2-F1
#
_cell.length_a   1.000
_cell.length_b   1.000
_cell.length_c   1.000
_cell.angle_alpha   90.00
_cell.angle_beta   90.00
_cell.angle_gamma   90.00
#
_symmetry.space_group_name_H-M   'P 1'
#
loop_
_entity.id
_entity.type
_entity.pdbx_description
1 polymer ?
#
loop_
_entity_poly.entity_id
_entity_poly.type
_entity_poly.pdbx_seq_one_letter_code
_entity_poly.pdbx_strand_id
1 'polypeptide(L)'
;MALPEWFVQTLSPTLGSFSRQKRKTRDQVAHAIATKDEWSGRDIQSVFRGLADSPKLPLHEKTVDRLAQDAQMLLMAGTLTMASTLEHMIYWISDNPNVLRKLKQELKSVMPSINDSDKVTLATLESLPYMTAVIKESVRLIYGNSCPHFRVCPDQPLYLEDKARGKTWTIPPVGVLSLYNTSAHDVEMNGDFFIAAYNKAQGVEFKIASI
;
A
#
# COMPACT_ATOMS: atom_id res chain seq x y z
N MET A 1 -9.21 11.50 28.91
CA MET A 1 -9.35 12.97 28.76
C MET A 1 -8.19 13.46 27.90
N ALA A 2 -8.45 14.12 26.77
CA ALA A 2 -7.39 14.68 25.93
C ALA A 2 -6.96 16.05 26.46
N LEU A 3 -5.66 16.34 26.48
CA LEU A 3 -5.13 17.65 26.85
C LEU A 3 -5.51 18.71 25.79
N PRO A 4 -5.71 19.98 26.18
CA PRO A 4 -5.99 21.06 25.24
C PRO A 4 -4.91 21.19 24.17
N GLU A 5 -5.30 21.41 22.91
CA GLU A 5 -4.38 21.36 21.78
C GLU A 5 -3.27 22.43 21.85
N TRP A 6 -3.58 23.62 22.35
CA TRP A 6 -2.59 24.69 22.58
C TRP A 6 -1.48 24.26 23.55
N PHE A 7 -1.82 23.46 24.55
CA PHE A 7 -0.89 22.94 25.55
C PHE A 7 -0.01 21.84 24.94
N VAL A 8 -0.59 20.95 24.13
CA VAL A 8 0.14 19.90 23.40
C VAL A 8 1.13 20.51 22.39
N GLN A 9 0.72 21.56 21.68
CA GLN A 9 1.58 22.28 20.72
C GLN A 9 2.78 22.96 21.39
N THR A 10 2.62 23.40 22.64
CA THR A 10 3.68 24.06 23.42
C THR A 10 4.70 23.04 23.96
N LEU A 11 4.23 21.88 24.40
CA LEU A 11 5.10 20.82 24.95
C LEU A 11 5.89 20.05 23.89
N SER A 12 5.34 19.89 22.68
CA SER A 12 6.01 19.20 21.58
C SER A 12 5.63 19.78 20.23
N PRO A 13 6.58 20.42 19.52
CA PRO A 13 6.37 20.89 18.16
C PRO A 13 5.91 19.80 17.20
N THR A 14 6.41 18.57 17.38
CA THR A 14 6.04 17.38 16.58
C THR A 14 4.57 17.01 16.76
N LEU A 15 4.10 16.93 18.01
CA LEU A 15 2.68 16.69 18.29
C LEU A 15 1.81 17.82 17.76
N GLY A 16 2.31 19.06 17.82
CA GLY A 16 1.62 20.21 17.25
C GLY A 16 1.44 20.11 15.73
N SER A 17 2.46 19.64 15.00
CA SER A 17 2.37 19.39 13.56
C SER A 17 1.39 18.27 13.22
N PHE A 18 1.34 17.21 14.03
CA PHE A 18 0.37 16.14 13.87
C PHE A 18 -1.08 16.62 14.08
N SER A 19 -1.34 17.44 15.10
CA SER A 19 -2.68 17.99 15.34
C SER A 19 -3.12 18.95 14.23
N ARG A 20 -2.20 19.78 13.72
CA ARG A 20 -2.45 20.61 12.53
C ARG A 20 -2.76 19.77 11.29
N GLN A 21 -2.02 18.68 11.06
CA GLN A 21 -2.28 17.76 9.95
C GLN A 21 -3.66 17.12 10.06
N LYS A 22 -4.04 16.64 11.26
CA LYS A 22 -5.38 16.10 11.51
C LYS A 22 -6.49 17.09 11.16
N ARG A 23 -6.33 18.34 11.62
CA ARG A 23 -7.31 19.41 11.33
C ARG A 23 -7.42 19.67 9.84
N LYS A 24 -6.28 19.85 9.16
CA LYS A 24 -6.23 20.08 7.72
C LYS A 24 -6.88 18.93 6.93
N THR A 25 -6.58 17.68 7.29
CA THR A 25 -7.20 16.51 6.66
C THR A 25 -8.71 16.49 6.85
N ARG A 26 -9.21 16.80 8.06
CA ARG A 26 -10.64 16.92 8.33
C ARG A 26 -11.30 18.00 7.48
N ASP A 27 -10.69 19.17 7.38
CA ASP A 27 -11.23 20.30 6.61
C ASP A 27 -11.27 19.97 5.11
N GLN A 28 -10.25 19.27 4.59
CA GLN A 28 -10.23 18.78 3.20
C GLN A 28 -11.33 17.74 2.93
N VAL A 29 -11.59 16.83 3.86
CA VAL A 29 -12.68 15.85 3.74
C VAL A 29 -14.04 16.55 3.78
N ALA A 30 -14.23 17.48 4.72
CA ALA A 30 -15.46 18.26 4.82
C ALA A 30 -15.73 19.05 3.52
N HIS A 31 -14.71 19.69 2.98
CA HIS A 31 -14.79 20.40 1.71
C HIS A 31 -15.12 19.45 0.55
N ALA A 32 -14.44 18.31 0.43
CA ALA A 32 -14.70 17.33 -0.64
C ALA A 32 -16.14 16.78 -0.62
N ILE A 33 -16.76 16.67 0.56
CA ILE A 33 -18.16 16.25 0.72
C ILE A 33 -19.12 17.40 0.41
N ALA A 34 -18.81 18.62 0.86
CA ALA A 34 -19.69 19.78 0.68
C ALA A 34 -19.76 20.25 -0.78
N THR A 35 -18.65 20.22 -1.51
CA THR A 35 -18.59 20.82 -2.84
C THR A 35 -18.96 19.82 -3.93
N LYS A 36 -20.25 19.46 -4.00
CA LYS A 36 -20.72 18.44 -4.94
C LYS A 36 -20.41 18.85 -6.41
N ASP A 37 -20.61 20.10 -6.75
CA ASP A 37 -20.57 20.57 -8.13
C ASP A 37 -19.14 20.82 -8.67
N GLU A 38 -18.13 21.02 -7.80
CA GLU A 38 -16.75 21.26 -8.24
C GLU A 38 -16.06 20.02 -8.85
N TRP A 39 -16.57 18.83 -8.54
CA TRP A 39 -15.99 17.55 -8.95
C TRP A 39 -16.86 16.83 -9.99
N SER A 40 -18.06 17.33 -10.28
CA SER A 40 -18.88 16.78 -11.37
C SER A 40 -18.20 17.05 -12.71
N GLY A 41 -17.91 15.97 -13.46
CA GLY A 41 -17.24 16.04 -14.77
C GLY A 41 -15.72 15.91 -14.73
N ARG A 42 -15.09 15.71 -13.56
CA ARG A 42 -13.67 15.33 -13.49
C ARG A 42 -13.52 13.81 -13.59
N ASP A 43 -12.51 13.36 -14.33
CA ASP A 43 -12.14 11.93 -14.42
C ASP A 43 -11.65 11.37 -13.07
N ILE A 44 -11.08 12.22 -12.21
CA ILE A 44 -10.57 11.84 -10.89
C ILE A 44 -11.40 12.55 -9.81
N GLN A 45 -12.13 11.76 -9.02
CA GLN A 45 -12.88 12.23 -7.86
C GLN A 45 -12.19 11.83 -6.55
N SER A 46 -12.45 12.60 -5.50
CA SER A 46 -12.01 12.23 -4.14
C SER A 46 -12.65 10.91 -3.70
N VAL A 47 -11.83 9.97 -3.21
CA VAL A 47 -12.30 8.68 -2.66
C VAL A 47 -13.32 8.89 -1.53
N PHE A 48 -13.12 9.92 -0.69
CA PHE A 48 -14.00 10.23 0.44
C PHE A 48 -15.40 10.67 0.01
N ARG A 49 -15.53 11.17 -1.21
CA ARG A 49 -16.84 11.46 -1.79
C ARG A 49 -17.56 10.21 -2.26
N GLY A 50 -16.85 9.31 -2.93
CA GLY A 50 -17.39 8.00 -3.27
C GLY A 50 -17.86 7.24 -2.02
N LEU A 51 -17.13 7.35 -0.91
CA LEU A 51 -17.53 6.80 0.38
C LEU A 51 -18.77 7.51 0.95
N ALA A 52 -18.83 8.84 0.92
CA ALA A 52 -19.98 9.61 1.40
C ALA A 52 -21.28 9.30 0.62
N ASP A 53 -21.19 9.19 -0.71
CA ASP A 53 -22.33 8.91 -1.60
C ASP A 53 -22.69 7.39 -1.65
N SER A 54 -21.84 6.50 -1.12
CA SER A 54 -22.02 5.04 -1.24
C SER A 54 -23.29 4.53 -0.54
N PRO A 55 -24.21 3.83 -1.22
CA PRO A 55 -25.40 3.28 -0.57
C PRO A 55 -25.08 2.09 0.36
N LYS A 56 -23.88 1.51 0.26
CA LYS A 56 -23.47 0.32 1.05
C LYS A 56 -23.02 0.66 2.47
N LEU A 57 -22.66 1.92 2.73
CA LEU A 57 -22.15 2.34 4.02
C LEU A 57 -23.27 2.89 4.91
N PRO A 58 -23.30 2.50 6.21
CA PRO A 58 -24.25 3.06 7.15
C PRO A 58 -23.94 4.54 7.43
N LEU A 59 -24.96 5.31 7.83
CA LEU A 59 -24.83 6.77 8.02
C LEU A 59 -23.73 7.19 9.00
N HIS A 60 -23.47 6.38 10.04
CA HIS A 60 -22.44 6.71 11.03
C HIS A 60 -21.01 6.65 10.47
N GLU A 61 -20.77 5.84 9.43
CA GLU A 61 -19.46 5.78 8.74
C GLU A 61 -19.26 6.90 7.72
N LYS A 62 -20.32 7.62 7.37
CA LYS A 62 -20.28 8.75 6.44
C LYS A 62 -20.05 10.10 7.12
N THR A 63 -19.90 10.09 8.44
CA THR A 63 -19.62 11.33 9.18
C THR A 63 -18.26 11.88 8.78
N VAL A 64 -18.14 13.22 8.75
CA VAL A 64 -16.88 13.90 8.41
C VAL A 64 -15.74 13.42 9.31
N ASP A 65 -15.99 13.23 10.60
CA ASP A 65 -14.96 12.81 11.54
C ASP A 65 -14.50 11.36 11.29
N ARG A 66 -15.39 10.44 10.89
CA ARG A 66 -15.00 9.08 10.49
C ARG A 66 -14.20 9.08 9.20
N LEU A 67 -14.70 9.76 8.17
CA LEU A 67 -13.99 9.85 6.89
C LEU A 67 -12.64 10.56 7.03
N ALA A 68 -12.51 11.53 7.93
CA ALA A 68 -11.24 12.18 8.26
C ALA A 68 -10.25 11.24 8.96
N GLN A 69 -10.73 10.33 9.82
CA GLN A 69 -9.88 9.29 10.42
C GLN A 69 -9.37 8.32 9.37
N ASP A 70 -10.23 7.88 8.45
CA ASP A 70 -9.83 7.03 7.32
C ASP A 70 -8.84 7.75 6.39
N ALA A 71 -9.06 9.03 6.12
CA ALA A 71 -8.14 9.87 5.35
C ALA A 71 -6.78 9.99 6.02
N GLN A 72 -6.75 10.18 7.33
CA GLN A 72 -5.51 10.25 8.08
C GLN A 72 -4.77 8.91 8.03
N MET A 73 -5.48 7.79 8.20
CA MET A 73 -4.92 6.45 8.09
C MET A 73 -4.34 6.22 6.69
N LEU A 74 -5.09 6.57 5.64
CA LEU A 74 -4.66 6.41 4.25
C LEU A 74 -3.39 7.22 3.94
N LEU A 75 -3.33 8.47 4.38
CA LEU A 75 -2.15 9.33 4.20
C LEU A 75 -0.94 8.76 4.94
N MET A 76 -1.11 8.31 6.18
CA MET A 76 -0.03 7.78 6.99
C MET A 76 0.50 6.46 6.41
N ALA A 77 -0.40 5.55 6.04
CA ALA A 77 -0.04 4.26 5.44
C ALA A 77 0.60 4.43 4.05
N GLY A 78 0.04 5.28 3.19
CA GLY A 78 0.48 5.45 1.81
C GLY A 78 1.74 6.29 1.64
N THR A 79 1.98 7.27 2.50
CA THR A 79 3.12 8.19 2.31
C THR A 79 4.45 7.57 2.69
N LEU A 80 4.56 7.02 3.90
CA LEU A 80 5.84 6.53 4.41
C LEU A 80 6.29 5.25 3.69
N THR A 81 5.37 4.32 3.43
CA THR A 81 5.67 3.07 2.74
C THR A 81 6.09 3.32 1.28
N MET A 82 5.40 4.20 0.57
CA MET A 82 5.74 4.57 -0.79
C MET A 82 7.07 5.33 -0.86
N ALA A 83 7.32 6.29 0.05
CA ALA A 83 8.58 7.03 0.08
C ALA A 83 9.78 6.10 0.29
N SER A 84 9.70 5.23 1.31
CA SER A 84 10.72 4.21 1.56
C SER A 84 10.90 3.31 0.33
N THR A 85 9.80 2.97 -0.35
CA THR A 85 9.88 2.10 -1.52
C THR A 85 10.61 2.72 -2.68
N LEU A 86 10.27 3.98 -2.99
CA LEU A 86 10.91 4.75 -4.05
C LEU A 86 12.40 4.97 -3.75
N GLU A 87 12.74 5.29 -2.50
CA GLU A 87 14.13 5.48 -2.07
C GLU A 87 15.00 4.24 -2.34
N HIS A 88 14.55 3.07 -1.87
CA HIS A 88 15.29 1.82 -2.06
C HIS A 88 15.35 1.42 -3.54
N MET A 89 14.25 1.57 -4.28
CA MET A 89 14.23 1.33 -5.71
C MET A 89 15.27 2.18 -6.45
N ILE A 90 15.31 3.48 -6.17
CA ILE A 90 16.28 4.39 -6.79
C ILE A 90 17.71 3.97 -6.44
N TYR A 91 17.98 3.66 -5.17
CA TYR A 91 19.28 3.18 -4.73
C TYR A 91 19.73 1.94 -5.51
N TRP A 92 18.92 0.88 -5.53
CA TRP A 92 19.28 -0.37 -6.19
C TRP A 92 19.42 -0.24 -7.71
N ILE A 93 18.57 0.56 -8.35
CA ILE A 93 18.68 0.85 -9.78
C ILE A 93 20.00 1.59 -10.07
N SER A 94 20.35 2.57 -9.24
CA SER A 94 21.58 3.36 -9.41
C SER A 94 22.85 2.55 -9.14
N ASP A 95 22.82 1.64 -8.17
CA ASP A 95 23.94 0.75 -7.82
C ASP A 95 24.17 -0.38 -8.85
N ASN A 96 23.16 -0.66 -9.70
CA ASN A 96 23.24 -1.71 -10.73
C ASN A 96 23.19 -1.11 -12.15
N PRO A 97 24.33 -0.73 -12.76
CA PRO A 97 24.39 -0.09 -14.08
C PRO A 97 23.70 -0.89 -15.19
N ASN A 98 23.71 -2.22 -15.10
CA ASN A 98 23.04 -3.10 -16.04
C ASN A 98 21.51 -3.00 -15.97
N VAL A 99 20.95 -2.92 -14.76
CA VAL A 99 19.51 -2.75 -14.53
C VAL A 99 19.08 -1.37 -15.03
N LEU A 100 19.81 -0.31 -14.64
CA LEU A 100 19.56 1.04 -15.10
C LEU A 100 19.58 1.17 -16.63
N ARG A 101 20.57 0.55 -17.28
CA ARG A 101 20.71 0.55 -18.74
C ARG A 101 19.52 -0.13 -19.42
N LYS A 102 19.15 -1.34 -18.98
CA LYS A 102 18.00 -2.07 -19.54
C LYS A 102 16.68 -1.32 -19.34
N LEU A 103 16.46 -0.77 -18.13
CA LEU A 103 15.26 0.01 -17.83
C LEU A 103 15.16 1.27 -18.70
N LYS A 104 16.26 2.01 -18.85
CA LYS A 104 16.30 3.18 -19.75
C LYS A 104 16.06 2.80 -21.21
N GLN A 105 16.58 1.66 -21.67
CA GLN A 105 16.35 1.18 -23.03
C GLN A 105 14.87 0.87 -23.28
N GLU A 106 14.23 0.17 -22.34
CA GLU A 106 12.79 -0.13 -22.44
C GLU A 106 11.96 1.16 -22.39
N LEU A 107 12.21 2.07 -21.45
CA LEU A 107 11.48 3.34 -21.33
C LEU A 107 11.59 4.21 -22.58
N LYS A 108 12.76 4.23 -23.23
CA LYS A 108 12.96 4.97 -24.49
C LYS A 108 12.10 4.48 -25.65
N SER A 109 11.58 3.26 -25.59
CA SER A 109 10.68 2.72 -26.63
C SER A 109 9.31 3.40 -26.64
N VAL A 110 8.83 3.87 -25.47
CA VAL A 110 7.54 4.53 -25.31
C VAL A 110 7.66 6.02 -24.97
N MET A 111 8.81 6.44 -24.45
CA MET A 111 9.14 7.81 -24.07
C MET A 111 10.53 8.19 -24.61
N PRO A 112 10.67 8.53 -25.92
CA PRO A 112 11.96 8.80 -26.54
C PRO A 112 12.70 10.01 -25.96
N SER A 113 11.95 11.03 -25.53
CA SER A 113 12.45 12.22 -24.84
C SER A 113 11.72 12.45 -23.52
N ILE A 114 12.37 13.10 -22.56
CA ILE A 114 11.74 13.49 -21.27
C ILE A 114 10.54 14.42 -21.46
N ASN A 115 10.55 15.18 -22.56
CA ASN A 115 9.46 16.09 -22.94
C ASN A 115 8.21 15.37 -23.45
N ASP A 116 8.27 14.04 -23.66
CA ASP A 116 7.13 13.24 -24.08
C ASP A 116 6.37 12.63 -22.90
N SER A 117 6.79 12.88 -21.66
CA SER A 117 6.17 12.31 -20.44
C SER A 117 4.66 12.55 -20.36
N ASP A 118 4.19 13.75 -20.71
CA ASP A 118 2.75 14.09 -20.71
C ASP A 118 1.93 13.31 -21.75
N LYS A 119 2.59 12.70 -22.74
CA LYS A 119 1.93 11.91 -23.81
C LYS A 119 1.86 10.43 -23.47
N VAL A 120 2.57 9.98 -22.44
CA VAL A 120 2.63 8.58 -22.04
C VAL A 120 1.56 8.31 -20.99
N THR A 121 0.64 7.41 -21.30
CA THR A 121 -0.42 7.01 -20.36
C THR A 121 0.10 6.01 -19.34
N LEU A 122 -0.58 5.93 -18.18
CA LEU A 122 -0.31 4.90 -17.18
C LEU A 122 -0.41 3.49 -17.78
N ALA A 123 -1.42 3.23 -18.61
CA ALA A 123 -1.61 1.93 -19.26
C ALA A 123 -0.41 1.54 -20.15
N THR A 124 0.18 2.52 -20.85
CA THR A 124 1.40 2.28 -21.63
C THR A 124 2.57 1.91 -20.72
N LEU A 125 2.76 2.60 -19.60
CA LEU A 125 3.79 2.28 -18.62
C LEU A 125 3.58 0.89 -18.00
N GLU A 126 2.37 0.56 -17.58
CA GLU A 126 2.04 -0.75 -16.99
C GLU A 126 2.24 -1.92 -17.97
N SER A 127 2.19 -1.66 -19.28
CA SER A 127 2.46 -2.68 -20.31
C SER A 127 3.94 -3.05 -20.43
N LEU A 128 4.86 -2.26 -19.86
CA LEU A 128 6.30 -2.49 -19.94
C LEU A 128 6.73 -3.64 -19.00
N PRO A 129 7.19 -4.78 -19.54
CA PRO A 129 7.46 -5.96 -18.72
C PRO A 129 8.68 -5.77 -17.81
N TYR A 130 9.75 -5.12 -18.27
CA TYR A 130 10.97 -4.96 -17.48
C TYR A 130 10.78 -3.91 -16.37
N MET A 131 10.12 -2.78 -16.65
CA MET A 131 9.75 -1.81 -15.62
C MET A 131 8.85 -2.45 -14.55
N THR A 132 7.85 -3.23 -14.95
CA THR A 132 6.99 -3.97 -14.00
C THR A 132 7.80 -4.95 -13.16
N ALA A 133 8.77 -5.64 -13.77
CA ALA A 133 9.67 -6.54 -13.04
C ALA A 133 10.55 -5.78 -12.03
N VAL A 134 11.11 -4.62 -12.40
CA VAL A 134 11.91 -3.78 -11.50
C VAL A 134 11.10 -3.26 -10.32
N ILE A 135 9.85 -2.81 -10.53
CA ILE A 135 8.96 -2.35 -9.45
C ILE A 135 8.65 -3.51 -8.49
N LYS A 136 8.25 -4.67 -9.03
CA LYS A 136 7.95 -5.86 -8.21
C LYS A 136 9.17 -6.30 -7.40
N GLU A 137 10.34 -6.28 -8.00
CA GLU A 137 11.58 -6.65 -7.34
C GLU A 137 11.97 -5.65 -6.25
N SER A 138 11.78 -4.36 -6.52
CA SER A 138 12.00 -3.33 -5.50
C SER A 138 11.11 -3.58 -4.29
N VAL A 139 9.80 -3.79 -4.50
CA VAL A 139 8.84 -4.10 -3.43
C VAL A 139 9.20 -5.39 -2.69
N ARG A 140 9.76 -6.40 -3.37
CA ARG A 140 10.22 -7.65 -2.74
C ARG A 140 11.38 -7.43 -1.76
N LEU A 141 12.31 -6.54 -2.10
CA LEU A 141 13.51 -6.28 -1.29
C LEU A 141 13.27 -5.33 -0.14
N ILE A 142 12.26 -4.47 -0.29
CA ILE A 142 11.85 -3.61 0.80
C ILE A 142 11.16 -4.49 1.81
N TYR A 143 11.81 -4.70 2.96
CA TYR A 143 11.18 -5.27 4.13
C TYR A 143 10.15 -4.25 4.66
N GLY A 144 8.99 -4.19 4.02
CA GLY A 144 7.83 -3.50 4.58
C GLY A 144 7.52 -4.12 5.94
N ASN A 145 7.22 -3.29 6.95
CA ASN A 145 6.89 -3.67 8.34
C ASN A 145 7.49 -5.01 8.78
N SER A 146 8.73 -5.00 9.29
CA SER A 146 9.36 -6.18 9.93
C SER A 146 8.62 -6.66 11.19
N CYS A 147 7.64 -5.89 11.66
CA CYS A 147 6.75 -6.29 12.74
C CYS A 147 5.77 -7.36 12.26
N PRO A 148 5.50 -8.37 13.09
CA PRO A 148 4.53 -9.40 12.73
C PRO A 148 3.12 -8.84 12.57
N HIS A 149 2.39 -9.40 11.61
CA HIS A 149 0.98 -9.15 11.45
C HIS A 149 0.21 -10.14 12.32
N PHE A 150 -0.48 -9.63 13.32
CA PHE A 150 -1.26 -10.47 14.22
C PHE A 150 -2.62 -10.83 13.60
N ARG A 151 -3.03 -12.09 13.80
CA ARG A 151 -4.39 -12.57 13.57
C ARG A 151 -4.90 -13.11 14.90
N VAL A 152 -6.10 -12.71 15.29
CA VAL A 152 -6.73 -13.12 16.55
C VAL A 152 -7.84 -14.11 16.18
N CYS A 153 -7.69 -15.36 16.62
CA CYS A 153 -8.66 -16.43 16.35
C CYS A 153 -8.83 -17.31 17.60
N PRO A 154 -9.40 -16.74 18.68
CA PRO A 154 -9.45 -17.39 19.99
C PRO A 154 -10.39 -18.60 20.02
N ASP A 155 -11.41 -18.61 19.16
CA ASP A 155 -12.54 -19.53 19.28
C ASP A 155 -12.56 -20.62 18.20
N GLN A 156 -11.72 -20.51 17.17
CA GLN A 156 -11.75 -21.41 16.02
C GLN A 156 -10.35 -21.90 15.63
N PRO A 157 -10.19 -23.19 15.28
CA PRO A 157 -8.93 -23.70 14.74
C PRO A 157 -8.71 -23.15 13.32
N LEU A 158 -7.44 -22.88 12.98
CA LEU A 158 -7.03 -22.48 11.64
C LEU A 158 -6.49 -23.70 10.87
N TYR A 159 -7.01 -23.93 9.67
CA TYR A 159 -6.55 -25.00 8.78
C TYR A 159 -5.63 -24.44 7.70
N LEU A 160 -4.45 -25.04 7.55
CA LEU A 160 -3.49 -24.72 6.51
C LEU A 160 -3.41 -25.90 5.54
N GLU A 161 -3.95 -25.73 4.34
CA GLU A 161 -3.90 -26.73 3.27
C GLU A 161 -2.68 -26.50 2.38
N ASP A 162 -1.72 -27.43 2.41
CA ASP A 162 -0.65 -27.51 1.42
C ASP A 162 -1.11 -28.39 0.26
N LYS A 163 -1.64 -27.75 -0.79
CA LYS A 163 -2.10 -28.42 -2.02
C LYS A 163 -0.98 -29.16 -2.75
N ALA A 164 0.28 -28.73 -2.62
CA ALA A 164 1.42 -29.34 -3.31
C ALA A 164 1.86 -30.66 -2.64
N ARG A 165 1.72 -30.74 -1.32
CA ARG A 165 2.04 -31.95 -0.54
C ARG A 165 0.82 -32.78 -0.15
N GLY A 166 -0.39 -32.33 -0.51
CA GLY A 166 -1.65 -32.96 -0.12
C GLY A 166 -1.83 -33.05 1.39
N LYS A 167 -1.25 -32.12 2.17
CA LYS A 167 -1.21 -32.17 3.63
C LYS A 167 -1.97 -31.01 4.24
N THR A 168 -2.82 -31.30 5.20
CA THR A 168 -3.53 -30.29 6.00
C THR A 168 -2.93 -30.22 7.39
N TRP A 169 -2.58 -29.01 7.82
CA TRP A 169 -2.14 -28.71 9.19
C TRP A 169 -3.25 -27.99 9.93
N THR A 170 -3.47 -28.37 11.18
CA THR A 170 -4.47 -27.71 12.04
C THR A 170 -3.73 -26.98 13.15
N ILE A 171 -3.91 -25.66 13.20
CA ILE A 171 -3.48 -24.83 14.32
C ILE A 171 -4.68 -24.76 15.26
N PRO A 172 -4.55 -25.19 16.54
CA PRO A 172 -5.66 -25.12 17.49
C PRO A 172 -6.09 -23.66 17.70
N PRO A 173 -7.27 -23.41 18.29
CA PRO A 173 -7.66 -22.06 18.67
C PRO A 173 -6.56 -21.43 19.53
N VAL A 174 -5.93 -20.39 18.99
CA VAL A 174 -4.85 -19.65 19.64
C VAL A 174 -5.28 -18.20 19.74
N GLY A 175 -5.05 -17.58 20.90
CA GLY A 175 -5.44 -16.19 21.10
C GLY A 175 -4.83 -15.25 20.05
N VAL A 176 -3.57 -15.48 19.66
CA VAL A 176 -2.86 -14.66 18.67
C VAL A 176 -1.92 -15.50 17.81
N LEU A 177 -2.03 -15.38 16.48
CA LEU A 177 -1.08 -15.90 15.50
C LEU A 177 -0.24 -14.74 14.93
N SER A 178 1.07 -14.93 14.89
CA SER A 178 2.06 -13.95 14.41
C SER A 178 2.54 -14.34 13.01
N LEU A 179 2.38 -13.46 12.01
CA LEU A 179 2.78 -13.70 10.62
C LEU A 179 3.90 -12.74 10.18
N TYR A 180 4.99 -13.31 9.69
CA TYR A 180 6.11 -12.59 9.10
C TYR A 180 6.06 -12.71 7.58
N ASN A 181 6.35 -11.60 6.88
CA ASN A 181 6.34 -11.53 5.42
C ASN A 181 7.68 -11.92 4.77
N THR A 182 8.76 -11.98 5.54
CA THR A 182 10.12 -12.20 5.01
C THR A 182 10.95 -13.07 5.94
N SER A 183 11.73 -13.98 5.35
CA SER A 183 12.82 -14.68 6.02
C SER A 183 14.17 -14.06 5.58
N ALA A 184 15.22 -14.19 6.40
CA ALA A 184 16.55 -13.66 6.06
C ALA A 184 17.18 -14.29 4.79
N HIS A 185 16.57 -15.32 4.22
CA HIS A 185 17.01 -15.94 2.96
C HIS A 185 16.47 -15.23 1.71
N ASP A 186 15.46 -14.38 1.84
CA ASP A 186 14.77 -13.73 0.71
C ASP A 186 15.49 -12.44 0.24
N VAL A 187 16.76 -12.23 0.60
CA VAL A 187 17.44 -10.92 0.52
C VAL A 187 18.21 -10.70 -0.79
N GLU A 188 18.47 -11.74 -1.57
CA GLU A 188 19.34 -11.63 -2.74
C GLU A 188 18.58 -11.19 -4.00
N MET A 189 19.01 -10.10 -4.65
CA MET A 189 18.61 -9.76 -6.03
C MET A 189 19.35 -10.68 -7.00
N ASN A 190 18.68 -11.69 -7.55
CA ASN A 190 19.21 -12.49 -8.65
C ASN A 190 18.39 -12.30 -9.93
N GLY A 191 18.95 -11.56 -10.90
CA GLY A 191 18.26 -11.16 -12.13
C GLY A 191 17.77 -12.30 -13.04
N ASP A 192 18.35 -13.51 -12.93
CA ASP A 192 17.99 -14.66 -13.77
C ASP A 192 16.94 -15.58 -13.12
N PHE A 193 16.69 -15.44 -11.82
CA PHE A 193 15.84 -16.36 -11.05
C PHE A 193 14.32 -16.08 -11.20
N PHE A 194 13.92 -14.85 -11.51
CA PHE A 194 12.55 -14.39 -11.23
C PHE A 194 11.57 -14.32 -12.40
N ILE A 195 12.02 -14.30 -13.66
CA ILE A 195 11.10 -14.46 -14.81
C ILE A 195 10.39 -15.84 -14.75
N ALA A 196 11.06 -16.86 -14.19
CA ALA A 196 10.50 -18.19 -13.99
C ALA A 196 9.63 -18.32 -12.73
N ALA A 197 9.99 -17.64 -11.63
CA ALA A 197 9.32 -17.80 -10.33
C ALA A 197 7.93 -17.15 -10.28
N TYR A 198 7.71 -16.02 -10.96
CA TYR A 198 6.40 -15.34 -10.95
C TYR A 198 5.33 -16.05 -11.81
N ASN A 199 5.74 -16.96 -12.70
CA ASN A 199 4.85 -17.88 -13.40
C ASN A 199 4.41 -19.08 -12.53
N LYS A 200 5.03 -19.28 -11.36
CA LYS A 200 4.59 -20.27 -10.37
C LYS A 200 3.72 -19.58 -9.33
N ALA A 201 2.42 -19.63 -9.56
CA ALA A 201 1.39 -19.25 -8.60
C ALA A 201 1.75 -19.76 -7.19
N GLN A 202 2.09 -18.87 -6.26
CA GLN A 202 2.20 -19.22 -4.86
C GLN A 202 0.80 -19.40 -4.30
N GLY A 203 0.27 -20.61 -4.47
CA GLY A 203 -1.10 -21.02 -4.18
C GLY A 203 -1.32 -21.44 -2.73
N VAL A 204 -1.23 -20.51 -1.79
CA VAL A 204 -1.81 -20.71 -0.45
C VAL A 204 -3.01 -19.77 -0.31
N GLU A 205 -4.20 -20.30 -0.58
CA GLU A 205 -5.47 -19.63 -0.28
C GLU A 205 -5.82 -19.87 1.19
N PHE A 206 -6.03 -18.78 1.93
CA PHE A 206 -6.59 -18.85 3.28
C PHE A 206 -8.11 -18.93 3.17
N LYS A 207 -8.69 -20.11 3.43
CA LYS A 207 -10.15 -20.25 3.57
C LYS A 207 -10.54 -20.03 5.02
N ILE A 208 -11.30 -18.97 5.28
CA ILE A 208 -12.04 -18.80 6.52
C ILE A 208 -13.41 -19.43 6.28
N ALA A 209 -13.85 -20.33 7.16
CA ALA A 209 -15.17 -20.94 7.06
C ALA A 209 -16.24 -19.84 7.13
N SER A 210 -17.13 -19.79 6.14
CA SER A 210 -18.32 -18.94 6.16
C SER A 210 -19.16 -19.29 7.39
N ILE A 211 -19.64 -18.25 8.08
CA ILE A 211 -20.79 -18.35 8.97
C ILE A 211 -22.02 -18.70 8.14
#